data_AF-A0AAU9PFB6-F1
#
_entry.id   AF-A0AAU9PFB6-F1
#
_cell.length_a   1.000
_cell.length_b   1.000
_cell.length_c   1.000
_cell.angle_alpha   90.00
_cell.angle_beta   90.00
_cell.angle_gamma   90.00
#
_symmetry.space_group_name_H-M   'P 1'
#
loop_
_entity.id
_entity.type
_entity.pdbx_description
1 polymer ?
#
loop_
_entity_poly.entity_id
_entity_poly.type
_entity_poly.pdbx_seq_one_letter_code
_entity_poly.pdbx_strand_id
1 'polypeptide(L)'
;MNLKSAQASSYRDRTHEFSSISERLRKSISPSNAVAGINSSGGGAGGSTKIEGSRSTVAFQSEFNKRASKIGYGIHHTSQKLAKLAKLAKRTSVFDDPTMEIQELTAVIKQDITALNSAVVDLQLVCNSQNQSENVSSDTTTHSTTVVDNLKNRLMSATKEFKEVLTMRTENLKVHENRRQLFSATTSKETANPFVRQRPLSNKSTAGPGPSNSPPPWANESSTSSPLFQRKHGDSESQPLIQQQNQQQQQMVPLQDSYMQSRAEALHNVESTIHELGNIFTQLATMVSQQGELAIRIDENMEDTLANVEGAQGQLMRYLNSISSNRWLMIKIFFVLIAFLMIFLFFVA
;
A
#
# COMPACT_ATOMS: atom_id res chain seq x y z
N MET A 1 -4.48 -3.55 47.82
CA MET A 1 -4.19 -2.57 46.76
C MET A 1 -2.81 -1.99 47.01
N ASN A 2 -1.84 -2.26 46.15
CA ASN A 2 -0.54 -1.57 46.17
C ASN A 2 -0.04 -1.49 44.73
N LEU A 3 -0.33 -0.38 44.05
CA LEU A 3 0.21 -0.10 42.72
C LEU A 3 1.63 0.44 42.90
N LYS A 4 2.62 -0.38 42.55
CA LYS A 4 4.01 0.05 42.46
C LYS A 4 4.17 0.82 41.13
N SER A 5 4.38 2.12 41.26
CA SER A 5 4.66 3.06 40.16
C SER A 5 5.71 2.51 39.21
N ALA A 6 5.34 2.37 37.93
CA ALA A 6 6.29 2.16 36.84
C ALA A 6 7.21 3.39 36.77
N GLN A 7 8.51 3.20 36.98
CA GLN A 7 9.51 4.22 36.68
C GLN A 7 9.56 4.40 35.17
N ALA A 8 9.04 5.53 34.69
CA ALA A 8 9.26 5.96 33.31
C ALA A 8 10.77 6.21 33.12
N SER A 9 11.41 5.42 32.26
CA SER A 9 12.75 5.69 31.77
C SER A 9 12.72 7.02 31.01
N SER A 10 13.24 8.08 31.62
CA SER A 10 13.43 9.36 30.94
C SER A 10 14.50 9.18 29.87
N TYR A 11 14.08 9.08 28.62
CA TYR A 11 14.98 9.14 27.47
C TYR A 11 15.56 10.55 27.40
N ARG A 12 16.66 10.79 28.13
CA ARG A 12 17.40 12.04 28.09
C ARG A 12 18.16 12.10 26.78
N ASP A 13 17.89 13.11 25.96
CA ASP A 13 18.64 13.37 24.73
C ASP A 13 20.09 13.73 25.08
N ARG A 14 21.02 12.82 24.75
CA ARG A 14 22.47 12.96 24.99
C ARG A 14 23.23 13.43 23.75
N THR A 15 22.53 13.81 22.69
CA THR A 15 23.15 14.27 21.43
C THR A 15 24.05 15.48 21.66
N HIS A 16 23.64 16.39 22.56
CA HIS A 16 24.45 17.56 22.93
C HIS A 16 25.72 17.20 23.70
N GLU A 17 25.66 16.21 24.61
CA GLU A 17 26.84 15.73 25.33
C GLU A 17 27.84 15.11 24.35
N PHE A 18 27.37 14.27 23.43
CA PHE A 18 28.20 13.66 22.39
C PHE A 18 28.82 14.71 21.44
N SER A 19 28.03 15.71 21.00
CA SER A 19 28.54 16.83 20.19
C SER A 19 29.62 17.62 20.93
N SER A 20 29.43 17.88 22.22
CA SER A 20 30.42 18.60 23.03
C SER A 20 31.72 17.82 23.22
N ILE A 21 31.63 16.48 23.35
CA ILE A 21 32.79 15.60 23.48
C ILE A 21 33.55 15.51 22.15
N SER A 22 32.84 15.36 21.03
CA SER A 22 33.45 15.32 19.70
C SER A 22 34.11 16.65 19.31
N GLU A 23 33.51 17.79 19.66
CA GLU A 23 34.15 19.09 19.48
C GLU A 23 35.41 19.25 20.33
N ARG A 24 35.37 18.84 21.60
CA ARG A 24 36.55 18.85 22.48
C ARG A 24 37.67 17.96 21.91
N LEU A 25 37.31 16.78 21.40
CA LEU A 25 38.25 15.85 20.77
C LEU A 25 38.84 16.42 19.48
N ARG A 26 38.03 17.04 18.62
CA ARG A 26 38.51 17.75 17.42
C ARG A 26 39.49 18.88 17.77
N LYS A 27 39.20 19.63 18.83
CA LYS A 27 40.05 20.72 19.33
C LYS A 27 41.34 20.19 19.97
N SER A 28 41.31 19.02 20.62
CA SER A 28 42.49 18.38 21.19
C SER A 28 43.36 17.63 20.16
N ILE A 29 42.79 17.19 19.03
CA ILE A 29 43.52 16.58 17.92
C ILE A 29 44.18 17.65 17.02
N SER A 30 43.74 18.92 17.09
CA SER A 30 44.32 20.03 16.33
C SER A 30 45.22 20.99 17.15
N PRO A 31 46.24 20.55 17.93
CA PRO A 31 47.21 21.47 18.49
C PRO A 31 48.41 21.60 17.53
N SER A 32 48.22 22.19 16.35
CA SER A 32 49.29 22.77 15.50
C SER A 32 48.74 23.16 14.12
N ASN A 33 48.12 24.34 14.04
CA ASN A 33 48.29 25.26 12.91
C ASN A 33 47.41 26.49 13.13
N ALA A 34 47.88 27.36 14.01
CA ALA A 34 47.38 28.72 14.09
C ALA A 34 48.54 29.63 14.48
N VAL A 35 49.44 29.91 13.54
CA VAL A 35 50.17 31.19 13.39
C VAL A 35 50.84 31.21 12.00
N ALA A 36 50.77 32.38 11.36
CA ALA A 36 51.44 32.85 10.15
C ALA A 36 50.79 32.51 8.79
N GLY A 37 50.10 33.51 8.23
CA GLY A 37 49.99 33.64 6.79
C GLY A 37 51.32 34.09 6.18
N ILE A 38 51.53 33.73 4.92
CA ILE A 38 52.15 34.50 3.81
C ILE A 38 52.21 33.56 2.59
N ASN A 39 51.91 34.12 1.41
CA ASN A 39 51.94 33.55 0.06
C ASN A 39 52.97 32.43 -0.21
N SER A 40 52.54 31.41 -0.96
CA SER A 40 53.31 30.89 -2.11
C SER A 40 52.44 30.01 -3.00
N SER A 41 52.20 30.49 -4.21
CA SER A 41 51.81 29.72 -5.38
C SER A 41 52.79 28.57 -5.64
N GLY A 42 52.29 27.35 -5.72
CA GLY A 42 53.09 26.18 -6.10
C GLY A 42 52.18 25.00 -6.39
N GLY A 43 51.89 24.77 -7.66
CA GLY A 43 51.18 23.58 -8.12
C GLY A 43 51.97 22.32 -7.79
N GLY A 44 51.29 21.35 -7.19
CA GLY A 44 51.79 20.02 -6.92
C GLY A 44 50.72 19.00 -7.26
N ALA A 45 50.76 18.48 -8.49
CA ALA A 45 50.04 17.29 -8.89
C ALA A 45 50.63 16.09 -8.14
N GLY A 46 49.78 15.31 -7.47
CA GLY A 46 50.23 14.10 -6.77
C GLY A 46 49.08 13.32 -6.14
N GLY A 47 48.67 12.24 -6.82
CA GLY A 47 48.05 11.07 -6.18
C GLY A 47 46.52 11.08 -6.02
N SER A 48 45.78 10.82 -7.10
CA SER A 48 44.37 10.43 -7.02
C SER A 48 44.13 9.16 -7.83
N THR A 49 44.23 7.99 -7.18
CA THR A 49 43.83 6.68 -7.74
C THR A 49 43.06 5.82 -6.71
N LYS A 50 42.53 6.42 -5.63
CA LYS A 50 41.70 5.69 -4.63
C LYS A 50 40.28 6.23 -4.42
N ILE A 51 39.89 7.30 -5.12
CA ILE A 51 38.56 7.95 -4.95
C ILE A 51 37.49 7.35 -5.87
N GLU A 52 37.89 6.61 -6.91
CA GLU A 52 36.96 6.18 -7.96
C GLU A 52 36.06 4.99 -7.53
N GLY A 53 36.57 4.06 -6.73
CA GLY A 53 35.81 2.89 -6.25
C GLY A 53 34.78 3.18 -5.15
N SER A 54 34.98 4.22 -4.33
CA SER A 54 33.99 4.60 -3.29
C SER A 54 32.85 5.43 -3.86
N ARG A 55 33.07 6.15 -4.97
CA ARG A 55 32.03 6.96 -5.60
C ARG A 55 31.05 6.09 -6.38
N SER A 56 31.52 5.00 -6.99
CA SER A 56 30.67 4.05 -7.70
C SER A 56 29.73 3.31 -6.74
N THR A 57 30.21 2.78 -5.63
CA THR A 57 29.37 2.07 -4.64
C THR A 57 28.28 2.95 -4.04
N VAL A 58 28.59 4.21 -3.71
CA VAL A 58 27.60 5.17 -3.22
C VAL A 58 26.58 5.54 -4.31
N ALA A 59 27.03 5.67 -5.56
CA ALA A 59 26.12 5.92 -6.69
C ALA A 59 25.18 4.73 -6.94
N PHE A 60 25.69 3.49 -6.88
CA PHE A 60 24.88 2.28 -7.00
C PHE A 60 23.86 2.13 -5.86
N GLN A 61 24.25 2.39 -4.61
CA GLN A 61 23.33 2.38 -3.48
C GLN A 61 22.24 3.46 -3.61
N SER A 62 22.61 4.65 -4.10
CA SER A 62 21.67 5.73 -4.38
C SER A 62 20.65 5.34 -5.47
N GLU A 63 21.10 4.67 -6.55
CA GLU A 63 20.23 4.20 -7.61
C GLU A 63 19.31 3.06 -7.15
N PHE A 64 19.81 2.10 -6.37
CA PHE A 64 19.00 1.07 -5.73
C PHE A 64 17.91 1.69 -4.85
N ASN A 65 18.30 2.58 -3.93
CA ASN A 65 17.37 3.25 -3.02
C ASN A 65 16.31 4.06 -3.77
N LYS A 66 16.70 4.75 -4.85
CA LYS A 66 15.78 5.52 -5.70
C LYS A 66 14.76 4.62 -6.39
N ARG A 67 15.20 3.47 -6.94
CA ARG A 67 14.30 2.48 -7.55
C ARG A 67 13.37 1.85 -6.52
N ALA A 68 13.91 1.43 -5.38
CA ALA A 68 13.13 0.88 -4.26
C ALA A 68 12.07 1.86 -3.75
N SER A 69 12.44 3.14 -3.59
CA SER A 69 11.51 4.20 -3.19
C SER A 69 10.38 4.40 -4.22
N LYS A 70 10.71 4.44 -5.51
CA LYS A 70 9.71 4.56 -6.59
C LYS A 70 8.72 3.39 -6.59
N ILE A 71 9.22 2.17 -6.40
CA ILE A 71 8.38 0.96 -6.30
C ILE A 71 7.49 1.05 -5.05
N GLY A 72 8.06 1.39 -3.90
CA GLY A 72 7.30 1.52 -2.65
C GLY A 72 6.19 2.57 -2.73
N TYR A 73 6.46 3.71 -3.38
CA TYR A 73 5.45 4.73 -3.67
C TYR A 73 4.37 4.21 -4.63
N GLY A 74 4.78 3.52 -5.70
CA GLY A 74 3.85 2.93 -6.67
C GLY A 74 2.92 1.91 -6.01
N ILE A 75 3.44 0.99 -5.19
CA ILE A 75 2.62 0.02 -4.43
C ILE A 75 1.60 0.74 -3.54
N HIS A 76 2.01 1.81 -2.85
CA HIS A 76 1.10 2.57 -2.00
C HIS A 76 -0.01 3.25 -2.82
N HIS A 77 0.35 3.90 -3.92
CA HIS A 77 -0.63 4.52 -4.81
C HIS A 77 -1.62 3.49 -5.39
N THR A 78 -1.13 2.32 -5.82
CA THR A 78 -1.98 1.21 -6.27
C THR A 78 -2.92 0.74 -5.17
N SER A 79 -2.44 0.59 -3.93
CA SER A 79 -3.29 0.21 -2.79
C SER A 79 -4.41 1.20 -2.50
N GLN A 80 -4.18 2.51 -2.72
CA GLN A 80 -5.24 3.52 -2.58
C GLN A 80 -6.32 3.38 -3.66
N LYS A 81 -5.93 3.16 -4.92
CA LYS A 81 -6.87 2.89 -6.02
C LYS A 81 -7.68 1.62 -5.76
N LEU A 82 -7.02 0.60 -5.23
CA LEU A 82 -7.63 -0.67 -4.86
C LEU A 82 -8.67 -0.49 -3.75
N ALA A 83 -8.36 0.30 -2.72
CA ALA A 83 -9.34 0.65 -1.68
C ALA A 83 -10.57 1.38 -2.26
N LYS A 84 -10.39 2.24 -3.27
CA LYS A 84 -11.51 2.87 -4.00
C LYS A 84 -12.31 1.83 -4.79
N LEU A 85 -11.64 0.96 -5.55
CA LEU A 85 -12.25 -0.14 -6.29
C LEU A 85 -13.07 -1.05 -5.36
N ALA A 86 -12.53 -1.39 -4.19
CA ALA A 86 -13.20 -2.21 -3.18
C ALA A 86 -14.51 -1.56 -2.70
N LYS A 87 -14.51 -0.24 -2.48
CA LYS A 87 -15.73 0.51 -2.13
C LYS A 87 -16.77 0.48 -3.25
N LEU A 88 -16.35 0.64 -4.50
CA LEU A 88 -17.24 0.59 -5.67
C LEU A 88 -17.81 -0.82 -5.87
N ALA A 89 -16.97 -1.85 -5.78
CA ALA A 89 -17.39 -3.25 -5.89
C ALA A 89 -18.45 -3.62 -4.83
N LYS A 90 -18.33 -3.10 -3.60
CA LYS A 90 -19.32 -3.27 -2.52
C LYS A 90 -20.60 -2.48 -2.73
N ARG A 91 -20.53 -1.30 -3.35
CA ARG A 91 -21.69 -0.41 -3.58
C ARG A 91 -22.51 -0.75 -4.83
N THR A 92 -22.10 -1.73 -5.61
CA THR A 92 -22.80 -2.18 -6.83
C THR A 92 -24.30 -2.38 -6.54
N SER A 93 -25.15 -1.55 -7.15
CA SER A 93 -26.61 -1.63 -7.04
C SER A 93 -27.20 -2.17 -8.35
N VAL A 94 -28.41 -2.74 -8.30
CA VAL A 94 -29.07 -3.26 -9.51
C VAL A 94 -29.51 -2.17 -10.48
N PHE A 95 -29.73 -0.96 -9.97
CA PHE A 95 -30.20 0.17 -10.76
C PHE A 95 -29.10 1.18 -11.07
N ASP A 96 -27.94 1.04 -10.44
CA ASP A 96 -26.80 1.95 -10.57
C ASP A 96 -25.49 1.17 -10.31
N ASP A 97 -25.01 0.46 -11.34
CA ASP A 97 -23.70 -0.21 -11.35
C ASP A 97 -22.69 0.73 -12.01
N PRO A 98 -21.64 1.20 -11.30
CA PRO A 98 -20.58 1.99 -11.88
C PRO A 98 -19.62 1.11 -12.71
N THR A 99 -20.15 0.40 -13.71
CA THR A 99 -19.41 -0.60 -14.50
C THR A 99 -18.19 0.01 -15.18
N MET A 100 -18.31 1.22 -15.74
CA MET A 100 -17.19 1.90 -16.41
C MET A 100 -16.08 2.32 -15.45
N GLU A 101 -16.41 2.96 -14.32
CA GLU A 101 -15.40 3.40 -13.33
C GLU A 101 -14.63 2.19 -12.77
N ILE A 102 -15.33 1.08 -12.56
CA ILE A 102 -14.73 -0.15 -12.09
C ILE A 102 -13.82 -0.79 -13.15
N GLN A 103 -14.23 -0.79 -14.43
CA GLN A 103 -13.38 -1.27 -15.52
C GLN A 103 -12.11 -0.42 -15.66
N GLU A 104 -12.25 0.91 -15.63
CA GLU A 104 -11.12 1.84 -15.71
C GLU A 104 -10.14 1.62 -14.56
N LEU A 105 -10.63 1.59 -13.32
CA LEU A 105 -9.78 1.32 -12.15
C LEU A 105 -9.14 -0.07 -12.21
N THR A 106 -9.86 -1.08 -12.69
CA THR A 106 -9.33 -2.44 -12.87
C THR A 106 -8.18 -2.45 -13.88
N ALA A 107 -8.35 -1.78 -15.03
CA ALA A 107 -7.32 -1.70 -16.05
C ALA A 107 -6.08 -0.95 -15.56
N VAL A 108 -6.26 0.18 -14.87
CA VAL A 108 -5.17 0.97 -14.30
C VAL A 108 -4.43 0.20 -13.21
N ILE A 109 -5.14 -0.45 -12.28
CA ILE A 109 -4.52 -1.25 -11.21
C ILE A 109 -3.78 -2.45 -11.79
N LYS A 110 -4.35 -3.12 -12.79
CA LYS A 110 -3.68 -4.20 -13.53
C LYS A 110 -2.36 -3.70 -14.11
N GLN A 111 -2.37 -2.59 -14.85
CA GLN A 111 -1.16 -2.02 -15.43
C GLN A 111 -0.13 -1.66 -14.36
N ASP A 112 -0.56 -1.04 -13.26
CA ASP A 112 0.32 -0.68 -12.15
C ASP A 112 0.96 -1.93 -11.53
N ILE A 113 0.19 -2.99 -11.24
CA ILE A 113 0.72 -4.24 -10.65
C ILE A 113 1.70 -4.93 -11.59
N THR A 114 1.41 -5.02 -12.89
CA THR A 114 2.32 -5.63 -13.87
C THR A 114 3.63 -4.84 -13.97
N ALA A 115 3.56 -3.50 -14.00
CA ALA A 115 4.74 -2.64 -14.02
C ALA A 115 5.55 -2.76 -12.71
N LEU A 116 4.88 -2.82 -11.56
CA LEU A 116 5.52 -3.00 -10.25
C LEU A 116 6.18 -4.37 -10.13
N ASN A 117 5.55 -5.43 -10.62
CA ASN A 117 6.13 -6.77 -10.64
C ASN A 117 7.43 -6.80 -11.44
N SER A 118 7.42 -6.25 -12.66
CA SER A 118 8.65 -6.12 -13.48
C SER A 118 9.73 -5.31 -12.75
N ALA A 119 9.36 -4.17 -12.15
CA ALA A 119 10.32 -3.33 -11.44
C ALA A 119 10.92 -4.02 -10.20
N VAL A 120 10.16 -4.85 -9.49
CA VAL A 120 10.64 -5.64 -8.35
C VAL A 120 11.59 -6.74 -8.82
N VAL A 121 11.27 -7.43 -9.92
CA VAL A 121 12.18 -8.42 -10.55
C VAL A 121 13.50 -7.77 -10.96
N ASP A 122 13.44 -6.62 -11.62
CA ASP A 122 14.63 -5.87 -12.03
C ASP A 122 15.46 -5.41 -10.82
N LEU A 123 14.80 -4.96 -9.75
CA LEU A 123 15.46 -4.56 -8.51
C LEU A 123 16.17 -5.75 -7.84
N GLN A 124 15.55 -6.94 -7.87
CA GLN A 124 16.16 -8.16 -7.36
C GLN A 124 17.39 -8.57 -8.18
N LEU A 125 17.35 -8.44 -9.52
CA LEU A 125 18.53 -8.71 -10.36
C LEU A 125 19.70 -7.79 -9.99
N VAL A 126 19.43 -6.50 -9.78
CA VAL A 126 20.45 -5.54 -9.32
C VAL A 126 21.00 -5.95 -7.95
N CYS A 127 20.13 -6.32 -7.00
CA CYS A 127 20.55 -6.81 -5.69
C CYS A 127 21.45 -8.05 -5.77
N ASN A 128 21.07 -9.04 -6.58
CA ASN A 128 21.86 -10.26 -6.77
C ASN A 128 23.21 -9.99 -7.44
N SER A 129 23.26 -9.07 -8.41
CA SER A 129 24.51 -8.69 -9.08
C SER A 129 25.47 -7.98 -8.11
N GLN A 130 24.93 -7.19 -7.18
CA GLN A 130 25.70 -6.50 -6.14
C GLN A 130 26.30 -7.50 -5.15
N ASN A 131 25.53 -8.53 -4.76
CA ASN A 131 25.98 -9.57 -3.83
C ASN A 131 27.13 -10.41 -4.38
N GLN A 132 27.30 -10.48 -5.71
CA GLN A 132 28.38 -11.25 -6.35
C GLN A 132 29.69 -10.45 -6.45
N SER A 133 29.66 -9.13 -6.21
CA SER A 133 30.85 -8.28 -6.20
C SER A 133 31.58 -8.37 -4.85
N GLU A 134 32.82 -8.90 -4.82
CA GLU A 134 33.64 -9.14 -3.61
C GLU A 134 33.93 -7.90 -2.73
N ASN A 135 33.60 -6.67 -3.18
CA ASN A 135 33.92 -5.42 -2.48
C ASN A 135 32.73 -4.77 -1.72
N VAL A 136 31.59 -5.45 -1.56
CA VAL A 136 30.39 -4.89 -0.92
C VAL A 136 30.32 -5.30 0.55
N SER A 137 30.04 -4.35 1.44
CA SER A 137 29.84 -4.67 2.86
C SER A 137 28.63 -5.57 3.06
N SER A 138 28.77 -6.60 3.89
CA SER A 138 27.69 -7.54 4.28
C SER A 138 26.39 -6.80 4.63
N ASP A 139 26.50 -5.73 5.42
CA ASP A 139 25.35 -4.93 5.87
C ASP A 139 24.54 -4.33 4.70
N THR A 140 25.21 -3.88 3.64
CA THR A 140 24.56 -3.28 2.47
C THR A 140 23.77 -4.32 1.68
N THR A 141 24.35 -5.52 1.55
CA THR A 141 23.74 -6.68 0.91
C THR A 141 22.51 -7.16 1.67
N THR A 142 22.61 -7.30 2.99
CA THR A 142 21.49 -7.68 3.86
C THR A 142 20.38 -6.64 3.77
N HIS A 143 20.71 -5.35 3.91
CA HIS A 143 19.73 -4.28 3.81
C HIS A 143 18.99 -4.29 2.46
N SER A 144 19.73 -4.39 1.35
CA SER A 144 19.14 -4.39 0.01
C SER A 144 18.22 -5.59 -0.20
N THR A 145 18.61 -6.76 0.29
CA THR A 145 17.79 -7.98 0.25
C THR A 145 16.50 -7.81 1.07
N THR A 146 16.59 -7.31 2.31
CA THR A 146 15.42 -7.05 3.16
C THR A 146 14.45 -6.05 2.53
N VAL A 147 14.96 -4.99 1.89
CA VAL A 147 14.12 -4.00 1.19
C VAL A 147 13.36 -4.64 0.03
N VAL A 148 14.06 -5.42 -0.81
CA VAL A 148 13.44 -6.14 -1.92
C VAL A 148 12.34 -7.08 -1.43
N ASP A 149 12.59 -7.81 -0.35
CA ASP A 149 11.64 -8.78 0.19
C ASP A 149 10.42 -8.11 0.83
N ASN A 150 10.63 -6.97 1.51
CA ASN A 150 9.52 -6.14 1.98
C ASN A 150 8.64 -5.66 0.81
N LEU A 151 9.25 -5.20 -0.28
CA LEU A 151 8.52 -4.75 -1.47
C LEU A 151 7.74 -5.91 -2.13
N LYS A 152 8.33 -7.10 -2.25
CA LYS A 152 7.65 -8.31 -2.74
C LYS A 152 6.43 -8.66 -1.90
N ASN A 153 6.56 -8.69 -0.57
CA ASN A 153 5.46 -9.00 0.34
C ASN A 153 4.31 -7.99 0.27
N ARG A 154 4.65 -6.69 0.17
CA ARG A 154 3.65 -5.63 -0.01
C ARG A 154 2.95 -5.74 -1.36
N LEU A 155 3.68 -6.00 -2.44
CA LEU A 155 3.10 -6.22 -3.78
C LEU A 155 2.22 -7.47 -3.81
N MET A 156 2.63 -8.55 -3.17
CA MET A 156 1.85 -9.78 -3.05
C MET A 156 0.53 -9.53 -2.32
N SER A 157 0.58 -8.76 -1.22
CA SER A 157 -0.61 -8.38 -0.46
C SER A 157 -1.57 -7.52 -1.30
N ALA A 158 -1.06 -6.53 -2.03
CA ALA A 158 -1.87 -5.72 -2.95
C ALA A 158 -2.48 -6.58 -4.09
N THR A 159 -1.71 -7.52 -4.65
CA THR A 159 -2.19 -8.44 -5.70
C THR A 159 -3.28 -9.36 -5.17
N LYS A 160 -3.14 -9.85 -3.94
CA LYS A 160 -4.15 -10.68 -3.26
C LYS A 160 -5.43 -9.89 -3.03
N GLU A 161 -5.34 -8.69 -2.46
CA GLU A 161 -6.50 -7.83 -2.21
C GLU A 161 -7.22 -7.49 -3.52
N PHE A 162 -6.48 -7.26 -4.61
CA PHE A 162 -7.05 -6.96 -5.92
C PHE A 162 -7.85 -8.15 -6.45
N LYS A 163 -7.28 -9.36 -6.37
CA LYS A 163 -7.98 -10.61 -6.72
C LYS A 163 -9.25 -10.79 -5.90
N GLU A 164 -9.22 -10.54 -4.59
CA GLU A 164 -10.39 -10.64 -3.71
C GLU A 164 -11.51 -9.67 -4.12
N VAL A 165 -11.16 -8.41 -4.41
CA VAL A 165 -12.11 -7.39 -4.86
C VAL A 165 -12.75 -7.76 -6.21
N LEU A 166 -11.95 -8.26 -7.15
CA LEU A 166 -12.44 -8.74 -8.44
C LEU A 166 -13.36 -9.96 -8.29
N THR A 167 -13.00 -10.90 -7.42
CA THR A 167 -13.83 -12.08 -7.14
C THR A 167 -15.17 -11.68 -6.52
N MET A 168 -15.15 -10.77 -5.55
CA MET A 168 -16.36 -10.20 -4.94
C MET A 168 -17.24 -9.48 -5.97
N ARG A 169 -16.63 -8.75 -6.92
CA ARG A 169 -17.39 -8.14 -8.03
C ARG A 169 -18.06 -9.19 -8.89
N THR A 170 -17.35 -10.24 -9.30
CA THR A 170 -17.90 -11.35 -10.10
C THR A 170 -19.08 -12.00 -9.40
N GLU A 171 -18.96 -12.25 -8.09
CA GLU A 171 -20.03 -12.80 -7.27
C GLU A 171 -21.26 -11.86 -7.23
N ASN A 172 -21.06 -10.57 -6.92
CA ASN A 172 -22.14 -9.57 -6.92
C ASN A 172 -22.82 -9.52 -8.30
N LEU A 173 -22.04 -9.56 -9.38
CA LEU A 173 -22.59 -9.52 -10.72
C LEU A 173 -23.47 -10.74 -11.03
N LYS A 174 -23.04 -11.94 -10.60
CA LYS A 174 -23.77 -13.19 -10.75
C LYS A 174 -25.06 -13.21 -9.93
N VAL A 175 -25.02 -12.75 -8.67
CA VAL A 175 -26.21 -12.65 -7.80
C VAL A 175 -27.28 -11.75 -8.43
N HIS A 176 -26.87 -10.60 -8.94
CA HIS A 176 -27.75 -9.67 -9.62
C HIS A 176 -28.32 -10.24 -10.93
N GLU A 177 -27.53 -10.97 -11.71
CA GLU A 177 -28.01 -11.65 -12.91
C GLU A 177 -29.05 -12.73 -12.56
N ASN A 178 -28.77 -13.56 -11.56
CA ASN A 178 -29.71 -14.57 -11.08
C ASN A 178 -31.03 -13.95 -10.57
N ARG A 179 -30.94 -12.88 -9.78
CA ARG A 179 -32.12 -12.12 -9.31
C ARG A 179 -32.92 -11.58 -10.48
N ARG A 180 -32.26 -11.02 -11.50
CA ARG A 180 -32.93 -10.55 -12.71
C ARG A 180 -33.58 -11.71 -13.47
N GLN A 181 -32.93 -12.87 -13.61
CA GLN A 181 -33.55 -14.03 -14.27
C GLN A 181 -34.84 -14.46 -13.54
N LEU A 182 -34.86 -14.43 -12.22
CA LEU A 182 -36.06 -14.74 -11.42
C LEU A 182 -37.21 -13.74 -11.59
N PHE A 183 -36.91 -12.44 -11.75
CA PHE A 183 -37.93 -11.38 -11.83
C PHE A 183 -38.24 -10.88 -13.26
N SER A 184 -37.35 -11.10 -14.23
CA SER A 184 -37.55 -10.70 -15.63
C SER A 184 -38.09 -11.83 -16.49
N ALA A 185 -37.84 -13.11 -16.17
CA ALA A 185 -38.40 -14.23 -16.94
C ALA A 185 -39.93 -14.34 -16.82
N THR A 186 -40.55 -13.68 -15.82
CA THR A 186 -42.01 -13.65 -15.66
C THR A 186 -42.69 -12.66 -16.61
N THR A 187 -41.98 -11.68 -17.17
CA THR A 187 -42.57 -10.67 -18.07
C THR A 187 -42.58 -11.11 -19.54
N SER A 188 -41.65 -11.97 -19.97
CA SER A 188 -41.56 -12.36 -21.39
C SER A 188 -42.45 -13.54 -21.82
N LYS A 189 -43.11 -14.23 -20.88
CA LYS A 189 -44.10 -15.29 -21.20
C LYS A 189 -45.56 -14.90 -20.95
N GLU A 190 -45.82 -13.75 -20.35
CA GLU A 190 -47.18 -13.33 -19.99
C GLU A 190 -47.45 -11.91 -20.47
N THR A 191 -47.89 -11.78 -21.72
CA THR A 191 -48.59 -10.58 -22.24
C THR A 191 -49.98 -10.39 -21.59
N ALA A 192 -50.14 -10.72 -20.31
CA ALA A 192 -51.36 -10.47 -19.55
C ALA A 192 -51.05 -9.47 -18.43
N ASN A 193 -51.30 -8.20 -18.73
CA ASN A 193 -51.25 -7.08 -17.79
C ASN A 193 -51.88 -7.44 -16.42
N PRO A 194 -51.12 -7.49 -15.31
CA PRO A 194 -51.65 -7.86 -14.00
C PRO A 194 -52.54 -6.78 -13.37
N PHE A 195 -52.55 -5.56 -13.94
CA PHE A 195 -53.37 -4.43 -13.48
C PHE A 195 -54.76 -4.33 -14.12
N VAL A 196 -55.12 -5.22 -15.05
CA VAL A 196 -56.46 -5.19 -15.70
C VAL A 196 -57.51 -5.99 -14.91
N ARG A 197 -57.14 -6.71 -13.84
CA ARG A 197 -58.04 -7.63 -13.12
C ARG A 197 -58.91 -7.01 -12.03
N GLN A 198 -59.09 -5.69 -11.99
CA GLN A 198 -60.03 -5.03 -11.07
C GLN A 198 -61.09 -4.21 -11.81
N ARG A 199 -62.00 -4.89 -12.49
CA ARG A 199 -63.37 -4.39 -12.67
C ARG A 199 -64.35 -5.53 -12.40
N PRO A 200 -65.05 -5.56 -11.26
CA PRO A 200 -66.27 -6.33 -11.16
C PRO A 200 -67.32 -5.64 -12.05
N LEU A 201 -67.56 -6.18 -13.24
CA LEU A 201 -68.75 -5.86 -14.01
C LEU A 201 -69.94 -6.50 -13.29
N SER A 202 -70.62 -5.72 -12.46
CA SER A 202 -71.95 -6.06 -11.95
C SER A 202 -72.93 -6.09 -13.11
N ASN A 203 -73.11 -7.27 -13.71
CA ASN A 203 -74.18 -7.52 -14.67
C ASN A 203 -75.49 -7.65 -13.87
N LYS A 204 -76.32 -6.62 -13.96
CA LYS A 204 -77.68 -6.58 -13.43
C LYS A 204 -78.55 -7.54 -14.25
N SER A 205 -79.05 -8.61 -13.63
CA SER A 205 -80.38 -9.19 -13.92
C SER A 205 -80.79 -10.28 -12.91
N THR A 206 -82.04 -10.17 -12.47
CA THR A 206 -82.98 -11.19 -11.93
C THR A 206 -82.77 -11.82 -10.53
N ALA A 207 -83.62 -11.35 -9.61
CA ALA A 207 -84.45 -12.07 -8.62
C ALA A 207 -83.90 -13.26 -7.79
N GLY A 208 -83.86 -13.07 -6.46
CA GLY A 208 -83.84 -14.14 -5.45
C GLY A 208 -83.46 -13.62 -4.05
N PRO A 209 -84.15 -13.98 -2.95
CA PRO A 209 -83.81 -13.53 -1.60
C PRO A 209 -82.89 -14.54 -0.89
N GLY A 210 -81.79 -14.07 -0.30
CA GLY A 210 -80.99 -14.88 0.64
C GLY A 210 -79.59 -14.30 0.91
N PRO A 211 -79.06 -14.34 2.14
CA PRO A 211 -78.10 -13.34 2.61
C PRO A 211 -76.64 -13.84 2.75
N SER A 212 -75.78 -12.88 3.11
CA SER A 212 -74.40 -13.01 3.64
C SER A 212 -73.27 -13.20 2.64
N ASN A 213 -72.52 -12.12 2.40
CA ASN A 213 -71.07 -12.14 2.59
C ASN A 213 -70.55 -10.71 2.80
N SER A 214 -69.84 -10.57 3.92
CA SER A 214 -69.20 -9.37 4.47
C SER A 214 -67.98 -8.92 3.64
N PRO A 215 -67.68 -7.61 3.57
CA PRO A 215 -66.45 -7.11 2.97
C PRO A 215 -65.26 -7.10 3.98
N PRO A 216 -64.00 -7.20 3.52
CA PRO A 216 -62.81 -7.23 4.37
C PRO A 216 -62.41 -5.86 4.97
N PRO A 217 -61.57 -5.84 6.03
CA PRO A 217 -61.64 -4.90 7.15
C PRO A 217 -60.66 -3.73 7.05
N TRP A 218 -60.57 -3.05 5.90
CA TRP A 218 -59.66 -1.90 5.75
C TRP A 218 -60.32 -0.61 5.26
N ALA A 219 -61.66 -0.54 5.31
CA ALA A 219 -62.41 0.66 4.92
C ALA A 219 -63.22 1.21 6.10
N ASN A 220 -62.54 1.91 7.01
CA ASN A 220 -63.05 3.01 7.84
C ASN A 220 -61.83 3.59 8.59
N GLU A 221 -61.54 4.90 8.68
CA GLU A 221 -62.40 6.08 8.66
C GLU A 221 -61.66 7.34 8.17
N SER A 222 -62.45 8.34 7.73
CA SER A 222 -62.26 9.79 7.93
C SER A 222 -61.40 10.62 6.94
N SER A 223 -62.09 11.10 5.89
CA SER A 223 -62.34 12.52 5.55
C SER A 223 -61.22 13.57 5.61
N THR A 224 -60.83 14.13 4.46
CA THR A 224 -60.90 15.59 4.16
C THR A 224 -60.55 15.92 2.69
N SER A 225 -61.57 16.39 1.95
CA SER A 225 -61.59 17.41 0.88
C SER A 225 -60.48 17.47 -0.20
N SER A 226 -60.87 17.26 -1.47
CA SER A 226 -60.92 18.28 -2.55
C SER A 226 -61.31 17.64 -3.90
N PRO A 227 -62.39 18.08 -4.58
CA PRO A 227 -62.71 17.62 -5.93
C PRO A 227 -62.28 18.65 -6.97
N LEU A 228 -61.49 18.24 -7.96
CA LEU A 228 -61.40 18.98 -9.22
C LEU A 228 -60.94 18.02 -10.32
N PHE A 229 -61.88 17.42 -11.03
CA PHE A 229 -61.98 17.52 -12.49
C PHE A 229 -63.20 16.73 -12.96
N GLN A 230 -64.06 17.48 -13.63
CA GLN A 230 -65.39 17.12 -14.06
C GLN A 230 -65.33 16.24 -15.30
N ARG A 231 -66.02 15.11 -15.21
CA ARG A 231 -66.30 14.20 -16.32
C ARG A 231 -67.16 14.91 -17.37
N LYS A 232 -66.71 14.93 -18.64
CA LYS A 232 -67.59 15.10 -19.80
C LYS A 232 -67.47 13.87 -20.68
N HIS A 233 -68.60 13.16 -20.80
CA HIS A 233 -68.80 12.04 -21.70
C HIS A 233 -68.80 12.54 -23.16
N GLY A 234 -68.15 11.78 -24.04
CA GLY A 234 -68.30 11.85 -25.49
C GLY A 234 -68.10 10.44 -26.03
N ASP A 235 -69.18 9.86 -26.51
CA ASP A 235 -69.29 8.49 -27.03
C ASP A 235 -68.94 8.52 -28.53
N SER A 236 -67.86 7.85 -28.96
CA SER A 236 -67.60 7.50 -30.37
C SER A 236 -66.41 6.56 -30.49
N GLU A 237 -66.70 5.41 -31.08
CA GLU A 237 -65.84 4.51 -31.87
C GLU A 237 -64.55 3.93 -31.27
N SER A 238 -64.66 2.62 -31.05
CA SER A 238 -63.63 1.59 -30.92
C SER A 238 -62.58 1.56 -32.05
N GLN A 239 -61.30 1.86 -31.74
CA GLN A 239 -60.04 1.22 -32.21
C GLN A 239 -58.79 2.06 -31.83
N PRO A 240 -57.57 1.49 -31.79
CA PRO A 240 -56.95 0.79 -30.67
C PRO A 240 -55.92 1.67 -29.91
N LEU A 241 -56.25 2.13 -28.70
CA LEU A 241 -55.29 2.82 -27.82
C LEU A 241 -54.12 1.90 -27.35
N ILE A 242 -54.24 0.58 -27.53
CA ILE A 242 -53.19 -0.39 -27.19
C ILE A 242 -51.96 -0.25 -28.12
N GLN A 243 -52.12 0.25 -29.36
CA GLN A 243 -50.99 0.39 -30.30
C GLN A 243 -50.04 1.55 -29.93
N GLN A 244 -50.54 2.58 -29.24
CA GLN A 244 -49.72 3.74 -28.84
C GLN A 244 -48.95 3.48 -27.53
N GLN A 245 -49.48 2.63 -26.64
CA GLN A 245 -48.79 2.19 -25.42
C GLN A 245 -47.71 1.14 -25.72
N ASN A 246 -47.87 0.34 -26.77
CA ASN A 246 -46.88 -0.68 -27.18
C ASN A 246 -45.64 -0.08 -27.89
N GLN A 247 -45.77 1.09 -28.51
CA GLN A 247 -44.62 1.80 -29.11
C GLN A 247 -43.68 2.43 -28.08
N GLN A 248 -44.17 2.80 -26.89
CA GLN A 248 -43.30 3.28 -25.80
C GLN A 248 -42.54 2.15 -25.07
N GLN A 249 -43.01 0.91 -25.15
CA GLN A 249 -42.27 -0.24 -24.58
C GLN A 249 -41.14 -0.73 -25.50
N GLN A 250 -41.20 -0.50 -26.82
CA GLN A 250 -40.11 -0.88 -27.73
C GLN A 250 -38.85 0.01 -27.61
N GLN A 251 -38.95 1.19 -27.00
CA GLN A 251 -37.80 2.09 -26.86
C GLN A 251 -37.00 1.88 -25.56
N MET A 252 -37.52 1.08 -24.61
CA MET A 252 -36.81 0.73 -23.36
C MET A 252 -35.99 -0.57 -23.46
N VAL A 253 -36.33 -1.47 -24.40
CA VAL A 253 -35.57 -2.71 -24.66
C VAL A 253 -34.13 -2.46 -25.14
N PRO A 254 -33.83 -1.49 -26.04
CA PRO A 254 -32.47 -1.27 -26.54
C PRO A 254 -31.47 -0.83 -25.45
N LEU A 255 -31.96 -0.07 -24.46
CA LEU A 255 -31.14 0.41 -23.34
C LEU A 255 -30.76 -0.73 -22.38
N GLN A 256 -31.64 -1.72 -22.27
CA GLN A 256 -31.43 -2.89 -21.41
C GLN A 256 -30.43 -3.89 -22.01
N ASP A 257 -30.49 -4.15 -23.31
CA ASP A 257 -29.55 -5.04 -24.00
C ASP A 257 -28.13 -4.48 -24.01
N SER A 258 -27.97 -3.17 -24.22
CA SER A 258 -26.68 -2.46 -24.12
C SER A 258 -26.01 -2.67 -22.76
N TYR A 259 -26.77 -2.52 -21.68
CA TYR A 259 -26.26 -2.70 -20.32
C TYR A 259 -25.89 -4.16 -20.03
N MET A 260 -26.65 -5.13 -20.55
CA MET A 260 -26.33 -6.55 -20.42
C MET A 260 -25.04 -6.92 -21.14
N GLN A 261 -24.83 -6.39 -22.34
CA GLN A 261 -23.62 -6.62 -23.11
C GLN A 261 -22.38 -6.04 -22.40
N SER A 262 -22.46 -4.79 -21.93
CA SER A 262 -21.38 -4.13 -21.18
C SER A 262 -20.98 -4.92 -19.93
N ARG A 263 -21.96 -5.51 -19.24
CA ARG A 263 -21.74 -6.34 -18.06
C ARG A 263 -21.09 -7.68 -18.37
N ALA A 264 -21.51 -8.35 -19.45
CA ALA A 264 -20.91 -9.60 -19.88
C ALA A 264 -19.44 -9.40 -20.28
N GLU A 265 -19.15 -8.33 -21.00
CA GLU A 265 -17.79 -7.93 -21.34
C GLU A 265 -16.97 -7.60 -20.08
N ALA A 266 -17.56 -6.88 -19.11
CA ALA A 266 -16.92 -6.59 -17.84
C ALA A 266 -16.50 -7.87 -17.11
N LEU A 267 -17.36 -8.89 -17.07
CA LEU A 267 -17.06 -10.17 -16.43
C LEU A 267 -15.91 -10.90 -17.11
N HIS A 268 -15.91 -10.96 -18.44
CA HIS A 268 -14.83 -11.59 -19.20
C HIS A 268 -13.49 -10.88 -18.96
N ASN A 269 -13.48 -9.55 -18.94
CA ASN A 269 -12.27 -8.76 -18.65
C ASN A 269 -11.76 -8.98 -17.21
N VAL A 270 -12.68 -9.12 -16.24
CA VAL A 270 -12.34 -9.43 -14.85
C VAL A 270 -11.75 -10.84 -14.74
N GLU A 271 -12.33 -11.83 -15.41
CA GLU A 271 -11.83 -13.22 -15.40
C GLU A 271 -10.43 -13.34 -15.99
N SER A 272 -10.19 -12.70 -17.15
CA SER A 272 -8.87 -12.61 -17.76
C SER A 272 -7.85 -11.95 -16.81
N THR A 273 -8.25 -10.87 -16.14
CA THR A 273 -7.40 -10.17 -15.17
C THR A 273 -7.08 -11.05 -13.96
N ILE A 274 -8.07 -11.78 -13.41
CA ILE A 274 -7.85 -12.72 -12.31
C ILE A 274 -6.83 -13.81 -12.69
N HIS A 275 -6.91 -14.33 -13.92
CA HIS A 275 -5.98 -15.35 -14.40
C HIS A 275 -4.54 -14.80 -14.49
N GLU A 276 -4.36 -13.61 -15.07
CA GLU A 276 -3.05 -12.95 -15.16
C GLU A 276 -2.46 -12.64 -13.77
N LEU A 277 -3.28 -12.15 -12.84
CA LEU A 277 -2.88 -11.94 -11.46
C LEU A 277 -2.52 -13.26 -10.76
N GLY A 278 -3.17 -14.37 -11.13
CA GLY A 278 -2.82 -15.71 -10.64
C GLY A 278 -1.37 -16.09 -10.99
N ASN A 279 -0.94 -15.74 -12.21
CA ASN A 279 0.44 -15.97 -12.65
C ASN A 279 1.42 -15.08 -11.87
N ILE A 280 1.13 -13.79 -11.73
CA ILE A 280 1.95 -12.84 -10.95
C ILE A 280 2.02 -13.29 -9.48
N PHE A 281 0.89 -13.70 -8.90
CA PHE A 281 0.81 -14.16 -7.51
C PHE A 281 1.65 -15.41 -7.30
N THR A 282 1.62 -16.38 -8.23
CA THR A 282 2.44 -17.59 -8.17
C THR A 282 3.93 -17.25 -8.31
N GLN A 283 4.27 -16.32 -9.20
CA GLN A 283 5.64 -15.83 -9.35
C GLN A 283 6.14 -15.16 -8.06
N LEU A 284 5.35 -14.28 -7.45
CA LEU A 284 5.70 -13.66 -6.18
C LEU A 284 5.77 -14.69 -5.05
N ALA A 285 4.87 -15.67 -5.01
CA ALA A 285 4.85 -16.71 -4.00
C ALA A 285 6.09 -17.59 -4.07
N THR A 286 6.50 -18.00 -5.27
CA THR A 286 7.73 -18.78 -5.47
C THR A 286 8.98 -17.97 -5.12
N MET A 287 9.00 -16.69 -5.49
CA MET A 287 10.08 -15.77 -5.19
C MET A 287 10.24 -15.55 -3.68
N VAL A 288 9.13 -15.40 -2.95
CA VAL A 288 9.13 -15.24 -1.48
C VAL A 288 9.40 -16.58 -0.78
N SER A 289 8.88 -17.71 -1.28
CA SER A 289 9.11 -19.02 -0.66
C SER A 289 10.55 -19.49 -0.79
N GLN A 290 11.22 -19.20 -1.92
CA GLN A 290 12.62 -19.56 -2.14
C GLN A 290 13.58 -18.82 -1.20
N GLN A 291 13.19 -17.64 -0.72
CA GLN A 291 14.03 -16.81 0.14
C GLN A 291 13.87 -17.13 1.63
N GLY A 292 13.09 -18.16 1.96
CA GLY A 292 12.73 -18.48 3.33
C GLY A 292 11.72 -17.45 3.87
N GLU A 293 10.85 -17.90 4.75
CA GLU A 293 9.94 -17.04 5.50
C GLU A 293 10.75 -16.05 6.34
N LEU A 294 11.12 -14.90 5.76
CA LEU A 294 11.59 -13.74 6.50
C LEU A 294 10.37 -13.12 7.19
N ALA A 295 9.83 -13.83 8.18
CA ALA A 295 9.26 -13.18 9.34
C ALA A 295 10.31 -12.17 9.79
N ILE A 296 9.94 -10.89 9.85
CA ILE A 296 10.84 -9.77 10.15
C ILE A 296 11.57 -10.06 11.47
N ARG A 297 12.72 -10.74 11.40
CA ARG A 297 13.56 -11.05 12.56
C ARG A 297 14.52 -9.91 12.73
N ILE A 298 14.01 -8.90 13.43
CA ILE A 298 14.81 -7.80 13.97
C ILE A 298 16.00 -8.34 14.79
N ASP A 299 15.89 -9.58 15.30
CA ASP A 299 16.89 -10.23 16.14
C ASP A 299 18.18 -10.63 15.39
N GLU A 300 18.12 -10.92 14.08
CA GLU A 300 19.28 -11.46 13.33
C GLU A 300 20.35 -10.38 13.09
N ASN A 301 19.95 -9.12 12.92
CA ASN A 301 20.88 -7.99 12.87
C ASN A 301 21.41 -7.59 14.26
N MET A 302 20.78 -8.01 15.36
CA MET A 302 21.20 -7.64 16.73
C MET A 302 22.52 -8.32 17.09
N GLU A 303 22.69 -9.60 16.73
CA GLU A 303 23.89 -10.38 17.00
C GLU A 303 25.12 -9.79 16.29
N ASP A 304 24.98 -9.41 15.02
CA ASP A 304 26.04 -8.76 14.25
C ASP A 304 26.39 -7.37 14.82
N THR A 305 25.39 -6.58 15.25
CA THR A 305 25.68 -5.32 15.95
C THR A 305 26.37 -5.55 17.28
N LEU A 306 26.04 -6.61 18.01
CA LEU A 306 26.69 -6.95 19.28
C LEU A 306 28.16 -7.31 19.05
N ALA A 307 28.45 -8.17 18.07
CA ALA A 307 29.82 -8.53 17.70
C ALA A 307 30.66 -7.31 17.26
N ASN A 308 30.08 -6.41 16.46
CA ASN A 308 30.74 -5.18 16.03
C ASN A 308 30.99 -4.20 17.20
N VAL A 309 30.04 -4.08 18.13
CA VAL A 309 30.17 -3.24 19.33
C VAL A 309 31.22 -3.81 20.30
N GLU A 310 31.24 -5.12 20.51
CA GLU A 310 32.29 -5.77 21.31
C GLU A 310 33.67 -5.60 20.68
N GLY A 311 33.78 -5.75 19.35
CA GLY A 311 35.01 -5.48 18.61
C GLY A 311 35.49 -4.04 18.79
N ALA A 312 34.58 -3.07 18.69
CA ALA A 312 34.87 -1.64 18.91
C ALA A 312 35.29 -1.36 20.37
N GLN A 313 34.62 -1.96 21.35
CA GLN A 313 34.99 -1.86 22.77
C GLN A 313 36.40 -2.42 23.02
N GLY A 314 36.73 -3.55 22.39
CA GLY A 314 38.07 -4.15 22.46
C GLY A 314 39.16 -3.21 21.91
N GLN A 315 38.90 -2.54 20.79
CA GLN A 315 39.83 -1.55 20.24
C GLN A 315 39.97 -0.32 21.13
N LEU A 316 38.87 0.19 21.68
CA LEU A 316 38.89 1.32 22.61
C LEU A 316 39.68 0.99 23.88
N MET A 317 39.51 -0.22 24.41
CA MET A 317 40.21 -0.68 25.59
C MET A 317 41.71 -0.85 25.33
N ARG A 318 42.09 -1.38 24.16
CA ARG A 318 43.50 -1.44 23.72
C ARG A 318 44.11 -0.04 23.60
N TYR A 319 43.39 0.92 23.03
CA TYR A 319 43.86 2.30 22.90
C TYR A 319 44.02 2.98 24.27
N LEU A 320 43.05 2.82 25.17
CA LEU A 320 43.12 3.34 26.53
C LEU A 320 44.32 2.75 27.30
N ASN A 321 44.58 1.45 27.13
CA ASN A 321 45.71 0.78 27.78
C ASN A 321 47.06 1.27 27.20
N SER A 322 47.13 1.52 25.88
CA SER A 322 48.29 2.14 25.23
C SER A 322 48.56 3.56 25.74
N ILE A 323 47.52 4.39 25.92
CA ILE A 323 47.64 5.75 26.48
C ILE A 323 48.07 5.73 27.95
N SER A 324 47.55 4.78 28.73
CA SER A 324 47.90 4.59 30.14
C SER A 324 49.38 4.22 30.32
N SER A 325 49.89 3.31 29.48
CA SER A 325 51.28 2.85 29.52
C SER A 325 52.30 4.00 29.40
N ASN A 326 52.00 5.02 28.60
CA ASN A 326 52.88 6.18 28.42
C ASN A 326 53.11 7.00 29.70
N ARG A 327 52.29 6.84 30.75
CA ARG A 327 52.52 7.49 32.05
C ARG A 327 53.79 6.99 32.73
N TRP A 328 54.12 5.71 32.58
CA TRP A 328 55.35 5.16 33.16
C TRP A 328 56.59 5.61 32.38
N LEU A 329 56.46 5.87 31.08
CA LEU A 329 57.51 6.50 30.28
C LEU A 329 57.73 7.96 30.69
N MET A 330 56.65 8.73 30.92
CA MET A 330 56.73 10.10 31.45
C MET A 330 57.39 10.16 32.84
N ILE A 331 57.05 9.24 33.75
CA ILE A 331 57.65 9.21 35.10
C ILE A 331 59.17 8.99 35.05
N LYS A 332 59.64 8.14 34.13
CA LYS A 332 61.07 7.86 33.94
C LYS A 332 61.83 9.07 33.41
N ILE A 333 61.28 9.76 32.41
CA ILE A 333 61.89 10.99 31.85
C ILE A 333 61.95 12.07 32.93
N PHE A 334 60.89 12.22 33.74
CA PHE A 334 60.86 13.17 34.84
C PHE A 334 61.92 12.87 35.91
N PHE A 335 62.12 11.60 36.26
CA PHE A 335 63.16 11.19 37.21
C PHE A 335 64.57 11.52 36.69
N VAL A 336 64.83 11.29 35.40
CA VAL A 336 66.11 11.65 34.77
C VAL A 336 66.34 13.16 34.80
N LEU A 337 65.32 13.97 34.53
CA LEU A 337 65.41 15.43 34.63
C LEU A 337 65.71 15.91 36.06
N ILE A 338 65.08 15.32 37.08
CA ILE A 338 65.35 15.66 38.49
C ILE A 338 66.78 15.27 38.87
N ALA A 339 67.23 14.07 38.48
CA ALA A 339 68.60 13.63 38.76
C ALA A 339 69.62 14.59 38.11
N PHE A 340 69.37 15.00 36.87
CA PHE A 340 70.22 15.97 36.17
C PHE A 340 70.22 17.34 36.86
N LEU A 341 69.06 17.82 37.31
CA LEU A 341 68.93 19.08 38.05
C LEU A 341 69.66 19.03 39.40
N MET A 342 69.59 17.92 40.12
CA MET A 342 70.32 17.72 41.38
C MET A 342 71.83 17.71 41.16
N ILE A 343 72.30 17.01 40.11
CA ILE A 343 73.72 16.99 39.75
C ILE A 343 74.18 18.39 39.34
N PHE A 344 73.40 19.10 38.53
CA PHE A 344 73.69 20.47 38.12
C PHE A 344 73.77 21.43 39.31
N LEU A 345 72.80 21.39 40.24
CA LEU A 345 72.83 22.22 41.44
C LEU A 345 73.99 21.89 42.38
N PHE A 346 74.46 20.65 42.43
CA PHE A 346 75.57 20.26 43.31
C PHE A 346 76.95 20.53 42.71
N PHE A 347 77.08 20.51 41.38
CA PHE A 347 78.35 20.69 40.68
C PHE A 347 78.56 22.09 40.08
N VAL A 348 77.49 22.85 39.82
CA VAL A 348 77.57 24.17 39.17
C VAL A 348 77.24 25.33 40.12
N ALA A 349 76.39 25.14 41.12
CA ALA A 349 76.29 26.04 42.27
C ALA A 349 77.23 25.54 43.37
#